data_AF-A0A962GX78-F1
#
_entry.id   AF-A0A962GX78-F1
#
_cell.length_a   1.000
_cell.length_b   1.000
_cell.length_c   1.000
_cell.angle_alpha   90.00
_cell.angle_beta   90.00
_cell.angle_gamma   90.00
#
_symmetry.space_group_name_H-M   'P 1'
#
loop_
_entity.id
_entity.type
_entity.pdbx_description
1 polymer ?
#
loop_
_entity_poly.entity_id
_entity_poly.type
_entity_poly.pdbx_seq_one_letter_code
_entity_poly.pdbx_strand_id
1 'polypeptide(L)'
;MFAEIMKVPSAGAGRGLDPLNVAPAMQEAASQLSMSPARLMQANLQLWQQHMLLWQQMAASMATKTRSGDQPAVPAFPPVAEPEPGDRRFRHPDWQENALFDYIKQSYLITSRWLVDTMSGLEGLDAQTAKKVNFYTRQFADAFAPSNFVWTNPEVLRATWESQGQNLARGIENFKRDMERGKGELRVTMSDPDAFELGVNLATTPGKVVFQNDLIQLIQFEPTTEQVHRTPIVMIPAWINKYYILDLNEKKSFIRWALGQGYTVFAVSWVNPDESLAHKTFGDYLTEGVVAALDAIEAATGEHEVSAVGYCIGGTMLGVALGYLAGIGDQRIKTATMLTAQVDFSEPG
;
A
#
# COMPACT_ATOMS: atom_id res chain seq x y z
N MET A 1 -12.30 10.92 40.66
CA MET A 1 -11.68 9.76 39.99
C MET A 1 -12.27 9.45 38.61
N PHE A 2 -12.82 10.44 37.89
CA PHE A 2 -13.16 10.33 36.45
C PHE A 2 -12.91 11.66 35.68
N ALA A 3 -12.35 12.67 36.35
CA ALA A 3 -12.03 13.98 35.77
C ALA A 3 -10.51 14.25 35.67
N GLU A 4 -9.67 13.26 35.98
CA GLU A 4 -8.20 13.36 35.98
C GLU A 4 -7.53 12.63 34.81
N ILE A 5 -8.29 11.88 34.00
CA ILE A 5 -7.77 11.13 32.84
C ILE A 5 -7.67 12.02 31.56
N MET A 6 -8.18 13.25 31.61
CA MET A 6 -8.20 14.18 30.46
C MET A 6 -7.12 15.26 30.49
N LYS A 7 -6.10 15.15 31.36
CA LYS A 7 -4.96 16.07 31.36
C LYS A 7 -3.71 15.38 30.80
N VAL A 8 -3.63 15.36 29.48
CA VAL A 8 -2.34 15.22 28.79
C VAL A 8 -1.63 16.58 28.86
N PRO A 9 -0.37 16.69 29.31
CA PRO A 9 0.34 17.96 29.38
C PRO A 9 0.55 18.56 27.99
N SER A 10 0.20 19.83 27.85
CA SER A 10 0.49 20.64 26.68
C SER A 10 2.00 20.82 26.48
N ALA A 11 2.58 20.06 25.56
CA ALA A 11 3.91 20.32 25.02
C ALA A 11 3.80 20.42 23.49
N GLY A 12 4.02 21.62 22.95
CA GLY A 12 4.25 21.85 21.52
C GLY A 12 3.07 21.65 20.57
N ALA A 13 1.93 22.31 20.82
CA ALA A 13 0.79 22.28 19.92
C ALA A 13 1.10 22.95 18.57
N GLY A 14 1.11 22.17 17.49
CA GLY A 14 1.04 22.67 16.12
C GLY A 14 1.60 21.76 15.02
N ARG A 15 2.65 20.96 15.29
CA ARG A 15 3.34 20.18 14.25
C ARG A 15 3.28 18.65 14.39
N GLY A 16 2.75 18.12 15.51
CA GLY A 16 2.81 16.67 15.79
C GLY A 16 1.56 15.85 15.46
N LEU A 17 0.38 16.47 15.33
CA LEU A 17 -0.90 15.74 15.18
C LEU A 17 -1.36 15.58 13.73
N ASP A 18 -0.80 16.36 12.80
CA ASP A 18 -1.12 16.33 11.38
C ASP A 18 0.15 16.51 10.55
N PRO A 19 1.02 15.48 10.51
CA PRO A 19 2.28 15.55 9.78
C PRO A 19 2.10 15.76 8.27
N LEU A 20 0.89 15.50 7.74
CA LEU A 20 0.55 15.63 6.32
C LEU A 20 -0.13 16.98 6.00
N ASN A 21 -0.36 17.82 7.01
CA ASN A 21 -0.97 19.14 6.91
C ASN A 21 -2.33 19.10 6.18
N VAL A 22 -3.16 18.11 6.50
CA VAL A 22 -4.47 17.85 5.92
C VAL A 22 -5.53 18.82 6.44
N ALA A 23 -5.54 19.08 7.75
CA ALA A 23 -6.54 19.91 8.39
C ALA A 23 -6.49 21.36 7.88
N PRO A 24 -5.32 22.01 7.73
CA PRO A 24 -5.25 23.33 7.13
C PRO A 24 -5.69 23.34 5.66
N ALA A 25 -5.33 22.32 4.88
CA ALA A 25 -5.77 22.20 3.48
C ALA A 25 -7.31 22.09 3.37
N MET A 26 -7.94 21.33 4.27
CA MET A 26 -9.40 21.21 4.32
C MET A 26 -10.09 22.49 4.80
N GLN A 27 -9.50 23.22 5.76
CA GLN A 27 -10.00 24.51 6.20
C GLN A 27 -9.94 25.55 5.07
N GLU A 28 -8.84 25.57 4.31
CA GLU A 28 -8.69 26.45 3.16
C GLU A 28 -9.72 26.11 2.08
N ALA A 29 -9.90 24.83 1.75
CA ALA A 29 -10.95 24.39 0.84
C ALA A 29 -12.35 24.81 1.31
N ALA A 30 -12.66 24.63 2.60
CA ALA A 30 -13.94 25.07 3.17
C ALA A 30 -14.14 26.60 3.07
N SER A 31 -13.07 27.38 3.26
CA SER A 31 -13.11 28.83 3.09
C SER A 31 -13.39 29.23 1.64
N GLN A 32 -12.71 28.62 0.66
CA GLN A 32 -12.93 28.88 -0.76
C GLN A 32 -14.33 28.48 -1.22
N LEU A 33 -14.84 27.37 -0.67
CA LEU A 33 -16.19 26.90 -0.90
C LEU A 33 -17.24 27.92 -0.39
N SER A 34 -17.01 28.51 0.79
CA SER A 34 -17.87 29.57 1.33
C SER A 34 -17.88 30.86 0.49
N MET A 35 -16.77 31.15 -0.19
CA MET A 35 -16.64 32.28 -1.11
C MET A 35 -17.24 32.02 -2.49
N SER A 36 -17.67 30.78 -2.78
CA SER A 36 -18.22 30.36 -4.06
C SER A 36 -19.68 29.87 -3.97
N PRO A 37 -20.63 30.67 -3.42
CA PRO A 37 -22.01 30.25 -3.18
C PRO A 37 -22.76 29.87 -4.47
N ALA A 38 -22.43 30.49 -5.60
CA ALA A 38 -23.02 30.15 -6.90
C ALA A 38 -22.65 28.74 -7.38
N ARG A 39 -21.37 28.32 -7.20
CA ARG A 39 -20.93 26.97 -7.55
C ARG A 39 -21.57 25.92 -6.65
N LEU A 40 -21.59 26.18 -5.35
CA LEU A 40 -22.29 25.33 -4.38
C LEU A 40 -23.76 25.13 -4.75
N MET A 41 -24.46 26.21 -5.10
CA MET A 41 -25.86 26.14 -5.52
C MET A 41 -26.03 25.31 -6.79
N GLN A 42 -25.18 25.51 -7.80
CA GLN A 42 -25.20 24.71 -9.04
C GLN A 42 -24.93 23.23 -8.78
N ALA A 43 -23.90 22.91 -7.98
CA ALA A 43 -23.56 21.54 -7.61
C ALA A 43 -24.71 20.87 -6.85
N ASN A 44 -25.34 21.59 -5.89
CA ASN A 44 -26.52 21.09 -5.18
C ASN A 44 -27.71 20.87 -6.11
N LEU A 45 -27.98 21.78 -7.05
CA LEU A 45 -29.07 21.59 -8.03
C LEU A 45 -28.83 20.34 -8.90
N GLN A 46 -27.60 20.11 -9.33
CA GLN A 46 -27.23 18.89 -10.06
C GLN A 46 -27.42 17.63 -9.20
N LEU A 47 -26.99 17.67 -7.95
CA LEU A 47 -27.19 16.57 -6.98
C LEU A 47 -28.68 16.23 -6.81
N TRP A 48 -29.52 17.26 -6.64
CA TRP A 48 -30.97 17.12 -6.52
C TRP A 48 -31.59 16.53 -7.78
N GLN A 49 -31.19 17.00 -8.96
CA GLN A 49 -31.67 16.46 -10.24
C GLN A 49 -31.33 14.98 -10.40
N GLN A 50 -30.09 14.57 -10.11
CA GLN A 50 -29.68 13.17 -10.21
C GLN A 50 -30.43 12.28 -9.20
N HIS A 51 -30.63 12.74 -7.95
CA HIS A 51 -31.42 12.02 -6.97
C HIS A 51 -32.90 11.90 -7.36
N MET A 52 -33.49 12.93 -7.97
CA MET A 52 -34.85 12.88 -8.48
C MET A 52 -35.00 11.86 -9.62
N LEU A 53 -34.02 11.79 -10.53
CA LEU A 53 -33.99 10.77 -11.59
C LEU A 53 -33.88 9.36 -11.00
N LEU A 54 -33.01 9.17 -10.01
CA LEU A 54 -32.84 7.89 -9.32
C LEU A 54 -34.12 7.47 -8.60
N TRP A 55 -34.81 8.41 -7.94
CA TRP A 55 -36.08 8.14 -7.28
C TRP A 55 -37.18 7.76 -8.28
N GLN A 56 -37.25 8.44 -9.44
CA GLN A 56 -38.17 8.07 -10.53
C GLN A 56 -37.89 6.66 -11.06
N GLN A 57 -36.61 6.30 -11.23
CA GLN A 57 -36.19 4.96 -11.65
C GLN A 57 -36.63 3.90 -10.63
N MET A 58 -36.43 4.16 -9.34
CA MET A 58 -36.87 3.25 -8.26
C MET A 58 -38.39 3.11 -8.19
N ALA A 59 -39.14 4.22 -8.32
CA ALA A 59 -40.60 4.17 -8.35
C ALA A 59 -41.12 3.35 -9.53
N ALA A 60 -40.50 3.50 -10.72
CA ALA A 60 -40.84 2.73 -11.91
C ALA A 60 -40.50 1.24 -11.75
N SER A 61 -39.34 0.90 -11.20
CA SER A 61 -38.92 -0.50 -11.00
C SER A 61 -39.83 -1.23 -10.01
N MET A 62 -40.25 -0.57 -8.92
CA MET A 62 -41.20 -1.10 -7.94
C MET A 62 -42.61 -1.27 -8.52
N ALA A 63 -43.09 -0.29 -9.30
CA ALA A 63 -44.38 -0.38 -9.98
C ALA A 63 -44.43 -1.52 -11.01
N THR A 64 -43.33 -1.78 -11.71
CA THR A 64 -43.20 -2.86 -12.69
C THR A 64 -43.15 -4.24 -12.02
N LYS A 65 -42.40 -4.39 -10.93
CA LYS A 65 -42.36 -5.63 -10.13
C LYS A 65 -43.72 -6.00 -9.51
N THR A 66 -44.55 -5.01 -9.20
CA THR A 66 -45.89 -5.24 -8.64
C THR A 66 -46.90 -5.71 -9.71
N ARG A 67 -46.64 -5.41 -10.99
CA ARG A 67 -47.51 -5.74 -12.13
C ARG A 67 -47.14 -7.03 -12.85
N SER A 68 -45.86 -7.41 -12.83
CA SER A 68 -45.31 -8.51 -13.60
C SER A 68 -44.66 -9.50 -12.65
N GLY A 69 -45.45 -10.45 -12.14
CA GLY A 69 -44.92 -11.55 -11.34
C GLY A 69 -43.77 -12.26 -12.07
N ASP A 70 -42.62 -12.33 -11.42
CA ASP A 70 -41.44 -13.18 -11.72
C ASP A 70 -40.78 -13.10 -13.11
N GLN A 71 -40.93 -12.02 -13.88
CA GLN A 71 -40.01 -11.77 -15.00
C GLN A 71 -38.84 -10.88 -14.57
N PRO A 72 -37.60 -11.17 -15.00
CA PRO A 72 -36.46 -10.31 -14.71
C PRO A 72 -36.74 -8.92 -15.29
N ALA A 73 -36.83 -7.94 -14.40
CA ALA A 73 -37.14 -6.57 -14.78
C ALA A 73 -36.03 -6.05 -15.70
N VAL A 74 -36.31 -5.98 -17.00
CA VAL A 74 -35.51 -5.15 -17.91
C VAL A 74 -35.56 -3.74 -17.30
N PRO A 75 -34.41 -3.09 -17.02
CA PRO A 75 -34.43 -1.78 -16.42
C PRO A 75 -35.18 -0.84 -17.36
N ALA A 76 -36.30 -0.28 -16.88
CA ALA A 76 -37.14 0.61 -17.67
C ALA A 76 -36.41 1.90 -18.12
N PHE A 77 -35.26 2.19 -17.50
CA PHE A 77 -34.40 3.33 -17.76
C PHE A 77 -32.93 2.95 -17.61
N PRO A 78 -32.00 3.59 -18.37
CA PRO A 78 -30.57 3.43 -18.14
C PRO A 78 -30.21 3.88 -16.71
N PRO A 79 -29.17 3.28 -16.09
CA PRO A 79 -28.72 3.69 -14.76
C PRO A 79 -28.30 5.16 -14.77
N VAL A 80 -28.66 5.88 -13.70
CA VAL A 80 -28.31 7.29 -13.52
C VAL A 80 -26.82 7.44 -13.19
N ALA A 81 -26.26 6.45 -12.47
CA ALA A 81 -24.84 6.39 -12.15
C ALA A 81 -24.31 4.96 -12.20
N GLU A 82 -23.23 4.75 -12.96
CA GLU A 82 -22.51 3.46 -13.00
C GLU A 82 -21.18 3.54 -12.27
N PRO A 83 -20.66 2.46 -11.66
CA PRO A 83 -19.30 2.42 -11.11
C PRO A 83 -18.24 2.66 -12.18
N GLU A 84 -17.09 3.20 -11.78
CA GLU A 84 -15.95 3.35 -12.68
C GLU A 84 -15.44 1.96 -13.16
N PRO A 85 -14.88 1.87 -14.39
CA PRO A 85 -14.28 0.63 -14.87
C PRO A 85 -13.23 0.09 -13.89
N GLY A 86 -13.45 -1.14 -13.40
CA GLY A 86 -12.53 -1.81 -12.47
C GLY A 86 -12.86 -1.62 -10.99
N ASP A 87 -13.90 -0.87 -10.61
CA ASP A 87 -14.36 -0.79 -9.23
C ASP A 87 -14.85 -2.16 -8.74
N ARG A 88 -14.07 -2.77 -7.85
CA ARG A 88 -14.34 -4.13 -7.37
C ARG A 88 -15.45 -4.19 -6.32
N ARG A 89 -15.83 -3.06 -5.71
CA ARG A 89 -16.81 -2.98 -4.60
C ARG A 89 -18.21 -3.40 -5.02
N PHE A 90 -18.55 -3.20 -6.29
CA PHE A 90 -19.91 -3.41 -6.83
C PHE A 90 -19.98 -4.57 -7.83
N ARG A 91 -19.08 -5.56 -7.71
CA ARG A 91 -19.00 -6.70 -8.66
C ARG A 91 -20.08 -7.75 -8.46
N HIS A 92 -20.59 -7.89 -7.24
CA HIS A 92 -21.59 -8.92 -6.95
C HIS A 92 -22.92 -8.63 -7.68
N PRO A 93 -23.58 -9.64 -8.29
CA PRO A 93 -24.79 -9.43 -9.11
C PRO A 93 -25.93 -8.70 -8.40
N ASP A 94 -26.10 -8.92 -7.09
CA ASP A 94 -27.14 -8.26 -6.29
C ASP A 94 -27.06 -6.73 -6.32
N TRP A 95 -25.89 -6.14 -6.57
CA TRP A 95 -25.74 -4.69 -6.74
C TRP A 95 -26.44 -4.15 -7.99
N GLN A 96 -26.86 -5.00 -8.93
CA GLN A 96 -27.57 -4.65 -10.15
C GLN A 96 -28.97 -5.29 -10.19
N GLU A 97 -29.09 -6.55 -9.75
CA GLU A 97 -30.34 -7.31 -9.84
C GLU A 97 -31.37 -6.92 -8.76
N ASN A 98 -30.90 -6.49 -7.58
CA ASN A 98 -31.76 -6.09 -6.49
C ASN A 98 -31.97 -4.57 -6.52
N ALA A 99 -33.22 -4.15 -6.74
CA ALA A 99 -33.60 -2.73 -6.84
C ALA A 99 -33.20 -1.90 -5.61
N LEU A 100 -33.17 -2.47 -4.40
CA LEU A 100 -32.75 -1.76 -3.20
C LEU A 100 -31.23 -1.52 -3.19
N PHE A 101 -30.43 -2.55 -3.47
CA PHE A 101 -28.97 -2.43 -3.49
C PHE A 101 -28.49 -1.62 -4.69
N ASP A 102 -29.17 -1.72 -5.83
CA ASP A 102 -28.93 -0.87 -6.99
C ASP A 102 -29.20 0.61 -6.66
N TYR A 103 -30.31 0.93 -6.00
CA TYR A 103 -30.59 2.29 -5.52
C TYR A 103 -29.52 2.81 -4.55
N ILE A 104 -29.13 2.00 -3.55
CA ILE A 104 -28.10 2.38 -2.57
C ILE A 104 -26.75 2.66 -3.26
N LYS A 105 -26.34 1.77 -4.17
CA LYS A 105 -25.13 1.93 -4.99
C LYS A 105 -25.19 3.23 -5.79
N GLN A 106 -26.25 3.45 -6.56
CA GLN A 106 -26.38 4.64 -7.40
C GLN A 106 -26.43 5.93 -6.58
N SER A 107 -27.15 5.95 -5.45
CA SER A 107 -27.21 7.12 -4.55
C SER A 107 -25.82 7.44 -3.97
N TYR A 108 -25.06 6.42 -3.59
CA TYR A 108 -23.67 6.58 -3.16
C TYR A 108 -22.80 7.18 -4.27
N LEU A 109 -22.84 6.63 -5.49
CA LEU A 109 -22.04 7.09 -6.63
C LEU A 109 -22.36 8.54 -7.01
N ILE A 110 -23.64 8.91 -7.01
CA ILE A 110 -24.09 10.29 -7.25
C ILE A 110 -23.50 11.23 -6.20
N THR A 111 -23.62 10.86 -4.92
CA THR A 111 -23.17 11.70 -3.80
C THR A 111 -21.64 11.79 -3.72
N SER A 112 -20.93 10.69 -3.96
CA SER A 112 -19.46 10.67 -3.93
C SER A 112 -18.86 11.46 -5.09
N ARG A 113 -19.41 11.35 -6.30
CA ARG A 113 -19.03 12.19 -7.46
C ARG A 113 -19.28 13.65 -7.19
N TRP A 114 -20.48 14.00 -6.72
CA TRP A 114 -20.80 15.38 -6.36
C TRP A 114 -19.80 15.95 -5.34
N LEU A 115 -19.47 15.20 -4.28
CA LEU A 115 -18.53 15.64 -3.26
C LEU A 115 -17.12 15.85 -3.84
N VAL A 116 -16.62 14.87 -4.60
CA VAL A 116 -15.27 14.93 -5.19
C VAL A 116 -15.17 16.03 -6.25
N ASP A 117 -16.18 16.18 -7.11
CA ASP A 117 -16.21 17.20 -8.17
C ASP A 117 -16.32 18.61 -7.58
N THR A 118 -17.14 18.79 -6.54
CA THR A 118 -17.27 20.07 -5.85
C THR A 118 -15.94 20.50 -5.22
N MET A 119 -15.25 19.56 -4.56
CA MET A 119 -13.97 19.84 -3.90
C MET A 119 -12.81 20.00 -4.89
N SER A 120 -12.82 19.24 -6.00
CA SER A 120 -11.77 19.32 -7.03
C SER A 120 -11.93 20.54 -7.94
N GLY A 121 -13.15 21.05 -8.08
CA GLY A 121 -13.46 22.25 -8.86
C GLY A 121 -13.24 23.57 -8.12
N LEU A 122 -12.63 23.55 -6.93
CA LEU A 122 -12.29 24.77 -6.18
C LEU A 122 -11.13 25.51 -6.87
N GLU A 123 -11.38 26.77 -7.24
CA GLU A 123 -10.35 27.68 -7.72
C GLU A 123 -9.68 28.42 -6.55
N GLY A 124 -8.45 28.90 -6.77
CA GLY A 124 -7.72 29.70 -5.77
C GLY A 124 -6.91 28.91 -4.75
N LEU A 125 -6.91 27.58 -4.83
CA LEU A 125 -5.98 26.72 -4.09
C LEU A 125 -4.66 26.58 -4.84
N ASP A 126 -3.54 26.53 -4.11
CA ASP A 126 -2.26 26.14 -4.71
C ASP A 126 -2.29 24.66 -5.14
N ALA A 127 -1.40 24.29 -6.07
CA ALA A 127 -1.41 22.96 -6.68
C ALA A 127 -1.20 21.81 -5.67
N GLN A 128 -0.43 22.02 -4.60
CA GLN A 128 -0.18 20.98 -3.58
C GLN A 128 -1.40 20.82 -2.68
N THR A 129 -2.01 21.92 -2.25
CA THR A 129 -3.25 21.90 -1.46
C THR A 129 -4.40 21.29 -2.25
N ALA A 130 -4.58 21.64 -3.52
CA ALA A 130 -5.60 21.05 -4.38
C ALA A 130 -5.44 19.52 -4.51
N LYS A 131 -4.20 19.02 -4.68
CA LYS A 131 -3.91 17.57 -4.70
C LYS A 131 -4.30 16.89 -3.38
N LYS A 132 -3.93 17.47 -2.24
CA LYS A 132 -4.30 16.94 -0.91
C LYS A 132 -5.81 16.90 -0.71
N VAL A 133 -6.49 18.01 -0.99
CA VAL A 133 -7.94 18.12 -0.85
C VAL A 133 -8.64 17.06 -1.70
N ASN A 134 -8.25 16.89 -2.96
CA ASN A 134 -8.82 15.86 -3.84
C ASN A 134 -8.55 14.45 -3.29
N PHE A 135 -7.30 14.14 -2.92
CA PHE A 135 -6.93 12.83 -2.38
C PHE A 135 -7.75 12.47 -1.13
N TYR A 136 -7.78 13.34 -0.13
CA TYR A 136 -8.47 13.06 1.13
C TYR A 136 -10.00 13.11 0.98
N THR A 137 -10.54 13.91 0.07
CA THR A 137 -11.97 13.90 -0.24
C THR A 137 -12.38 12.55 -0.83
N ARG A 138 -11.57 11.99 -1.74
CA ARG A 138 -11.80 10.63 -2.27
C ARG A 138 -11.74 9.59 -1.17
N GLN A 139 -10.72 9.62 -0.31
CA GLN A 139 -10.62 8.70 0.83
C GLN A 139 -11.83 8.79 1.76
N PHE A 140 -12.30 10.01 2.04
CA PHE A 140 -13.51 10.24 2.83
C PHE A 140 -14.75 9.65 2.13
N ALA A 141 -14.94 9.93 0.84
CA ALA A 141 -16.04 9.36 0.07
C ALA A 141 -15.98 7.82 0.01
N ASP A 142 -14.80 7.23 -0.12
CA ASP A 142 -14.59 5.78 -0.14
C ASP A 142 -14.86 5.13 1.21
N ALA A 143 -14.59 5.81 2.32
CA ALA A 143 -14.89 5.33 3.67
C ALA A 143 -16.40 5.12 3.90
N PHE A 144 -17.23 5.96 3.28
CA PHE A 144 -18.70 5.87 3.34
C PHE A 144 -19.32 4.98 2.25
N ALA A 145 -18.51 4.22 1.50
CA ALA A 145 -19.04 3.28 0.53
C ALA A 145 -19.99 2.26 1.21
N PRO A 146 -21.15 1.95 0.61
CA PRO A 146 -22.12 1.02 1.20
C PRO A 146 -21.57 -0.41 1.30
N SER A 147 -20.52 -0.75 0.54
CA SER A 147 -19.78 -2.00 0.68
C SER A 147 -19.07 -2.16 2.03
N ASN A 148 -18.84 -1.08 2.76
CA ASN A 148 -18.10 -1.10 4.03
C ASN A 148 -18.99 -1.42 5.24
N PHE A 149 -20.32 -1.42 5.08
CA PHE A 149 -21.25 -1.63 6.19
C PHE A 149 -22.08 -2.91 5.98
N VAL A 150 -22.22 -3.69 7.06
CA VAL A 150 -22.95 -4.97 7.06
C VAL A 150 -24.37 -4.82 6.49
N TRP A 151 -25.10 -3.78 6.90
CA TRP A 151 -26.51 -3.59 6.56
C TRP A 151 -26.76 -3.18 5.10
N THR A 152 -25.74 -2.65 4.43
CA THR A 152 -25.85 -2.15 3.05
C THR A 152 -25.07 -2.99 2.05
N ASN A 153 -24.35 -4.03 2.51
CA ASN A 153 -23.56 -4.90 1.66
C ASN A 153 -24.30 -6.25 1.43
N PRO A 154 -24.75 -6.54 0.20
CA PRO A 154 -25.48 -7.77 -0.12
C PRO A 154 -24.64 -9.03 0.08
N GLU A 155 -23.34 -8.99 -0.18
CA GLU A 155 -22.44 -10.13 -0.01
C GLU A 155 -22.33 -10.52 1.46
N VAL A 156 -22.19 -9.52 2.34
CA VAL A 156 -22.11 -9.75 3.78
C VAL A 156 -23.44 -10.27 4.32
N LEU A 157 -24.56 -9.66 3.92
CA LEU A 157 -25.89 -10.11 4.35
C LEU A 157 -26.17 -11.56 3.93
N ARG A 158 -25.84 -11.91 2.68
CA ARG A 158 -25.96 -13.28 2.16
C ARG A 158 -25.07 -14.25 2.94
N ALA A 159 -23.78 -13.93 3.10
CA ALA A 159 -22.86 -14.76 3.86
C ALA A 159 -23.30 -14.91 5.33
N THR A 160 -23.87 -13.87 5.94
CA THR A 160 -24.43 -13.91 7.29
C THR A 160 -25.64 -14.83 7.37
N TRP A 161 -26.53 -14.79 6.37
CA TRP A 161 -27.65 -15.72 6.30
C TRP A 161 -27.19 -17.17 6.14
N GLU A 162 -26.34 -17.44 5.14
CA GLU A 162 -25.84 -18.78 4.81
C GLU A 162 -25.05 -19.40 5.98
N SER A 163 -24.23 -18.60 6.66
CA SER A 163 -23.43 -19.04 7.80
C SER A 163 -24.13 -18.89 9.15
N GLN A 164 -25.42 -18.51 9.19
CA GLN A 164 -26.17 -18.24 10.41
C GLN A 164 -25.43 -17.30 11.39
N GLY A 165 -24.76 -16.27 10.85
CA GLY A 165 -23.99 -15.27 11.61
C GLY A 165 -22.56 -15.67 11.97
N GLN A 166 -22.10 -16.87 11.64
CA GLN A 166 -20.73 -17.31 11.96
C GLN A 166 -19.66 -16.49 11.23
N ASN A 167 -19.95 -15.88 10.08
CA ASN A 167 -19.03 -14.95 9.43
C ASN A 167 -18.70 -13.73 10.29
N LEU A 168 -19.70 -13.14 10.98
CA LEU A 168 -19.53 -11.98 11.84
C LEU A 168 -18.79 -12.35 13.12
N ALA A 169 -19.10 -13.50 13.72
CA ALA A 169 -18.40 -14.01 14.90
C ALA A 169 -16.90 -14.18 14.63
N ARG A 170 -16.55 -14.82 13.50
CA ARG A 170 -15.15 -14.94 13.05
C ARG A 170 -14.51 -13.58 12.76
N GLY A 171 -15.26 -12.63 12.19
CA GLY A 171 -14.78 -11.27 11.95
C GLY A 171 -14.39 -10.54 13.24
N ILE A 172 -15.21 -10.65 14.29
CA ILE A 172 -14.93 -10.06 15.62
C ILE A 172 -13.72 -10.74 16.26
N GLU A 173 -13.61 -12.07 16.15
CA GLU A 173 -12.45 -12.81 16.65
C GLU A 173 -11.15 -12.39 15.95
N ASN A 174 -11.19 -12.22 14.62
CA ASN A 174 -10.07 -11.68 13.85
C ASN A 174 -9.71 -10.27 14.31
N PHE A 175 -10.69 -9.38 14.47
CA PHE A 175 -10.48 -8.01 14.95
C PHE A 175 -9.83 -7.99 16.34
N LYS A 176 -10.32 -8.83 17.27
CA LYS A 176 -9.76 -8.95 18.61
C LYS A 176 -8.31 -9.43 18.56
N ARG A 177 -8.02 -10.47 17.78
CA ARG A 177 -6.66 -10.98 17.59
C ARG A 177 -5.71 -9.92 17.05
N ASP A 178 -6.16 -9.14 16.05
CA ASP A 178 -5.37 -8.07 15.45
C ASP A 178 -5.10 -6.91 16.41
N MET A 179 -6.07 -6.59 17.28
CA MET A 179 -5.93 -5.58 18.35
C MET A 179 -4.96 -6.03 19.45
N GLU A 180 -5.08 -7.29 19.89
CA GLU A 180 -4.20 -7.87 20.91
C GLU A 180 -2.75 -7.95 20.40
N ARG A 181 -2.54 -8.36 19.15
CA ARG A 181 -1.22 -8.40 18.50
C ARG A 181 -0.58 -7.03 18.38
N GLY A 182 -1.35 -6.02 18.01
CA GLY A 182 -0.85 -4.64 17.91
C GLY A 182 -0.75 -3.91 19.24
N LYS A 183 -0.94 -4.60 20.38
CA LYS A 183 -0.86 -4.01 21.74
C LYS A 183 -1.74 -2.77 21.92
N GLY A 184 -2.94 -2.78 21.33
CA GLY A 184 -3.88 -1.65 21.34
C GLY A 184 -3.89 -0.81 20.07
N GLU A 185 -3.00 -1.07 19.12
CA GLU A 185 -3.11 -0.57 17.75
C GLU A 185 -3.70 -1.64 16.82
N LEU A 186 -4.63 -1.26 15.94
CA LEU A 186 -5.19 -2.22 14.98
C LEU A 186 -4.14 -2.58 13.92
N ARG A 187 -3.54 -3.76 14.04
CA ARG A 187 -2.59 -4.30 13.04
C ARG A 187 -3.26 -5.44 12.28
N VAL A 188 -3.86 -5.11 11.13
CA VAL A 188 -4.60 -6.06 10.30
C VAL A 188 -3.66 -7.17 9.81
N THR A 189 -4.00 -8.41 10.13
CA THR A 189 -3.22 -9.58 9.68
C THR A 189 -3.53 -9.86 8.20
N MET A 190 -2.54 -9.66 7.32
CA MET A 190 -2.68 -9.88 5.86
C MET A 190 -2.32 -11.31 5.41
N SER A 191 -1.59 -12.04 6.24
CA SER A 191 -1.14 -13.42 5.98
C SER A 191 -1.07 -14.20 7.29
N ASP A 192 -1.23 -15.51 7.22
CA ASP A 192 -1.02 -16.38 8.38
C ASP A 192 0.48 -16.35 8.79
N PRO A 193 0.84 -15.80 9.96
CA PRO A 193 2.23 -15.75 10.40
C PRO A 193 2.77 -17.13 10.78
N ASP A 194 1.90 -18.07 11.15
CA ASP A 194 2.30 -19.41 11.59
C ASP A 194 2.51 -20.35 10.38
N ALA A 195 2.12 -19.92 9.18
CA ALA A 195 2.32 -20.67 7.95
C ALA A 195 3.77 -20.64 7.45
N PHE A 196 4.60 -19.69 7.91
CA PHE A 196 5.95 -19.47 7.40
C PHE A 196 7.00 -19.49 8.50
N GLU A 197 7.99 -20.36 8.33
CA GLU A 197 9.13 -20.50 9.21
C GLU A 197 10.42 -20.26 8.40
N LEU A 198 11.17 -19.23 8.82
CA LEU A 198 12.42 -18.82 8.19
C LEU A 198 13.46 -19.95 8.30
N GLY A 199 14.09 -20.27 7.17
CA GLY A 199 15.04 -21.37 7.03
C GLY A 199 14.39 -22.75 6.82
N VAL A 200 13.08 -22.91 7.03
CA VAL A 200 12.37 -24.19 6.86
C VAL A 200 11.52 -24.20 5.59
N ASN A 201 10.66 -23.18 5.41
CA ASN A 201 9.80 -23.06 4.23
C ASN A 201 9.83 -21.68 3.56
N LEU A 202 10.62 -20.76 4.14
CA LEU A 202 10.90 -19.42 3.64
C LEU A 202 12.41 -19.15 3.72
N ALA A 203 13.05 -18.53 2.73
CA ALA A 203 14.50 -18.26 2.74
C ALA A 203 15.37 -19.53 2.89
N THR A 204 15.03 -20.58 2.14
CA THR A 204 15.63 -21.92 2.31
C THR A 204 16.83 -22.19 1.40
N THR A 205 17.28 -21.21 0.61
CA THR A 205 18.44 -21.41 -0.27
C THR A 205 19.71 -21.56 0.57
N PRO A 206 20.46 -22.68 0.44
CA PRO A 206 21.65 -22.91 1.25
C PRO A 206 22.69 -21.80 1.08
N GLY A 207 23.21 -21.30 2.20
CA GLY A 207 24.20 -20.23 2.21
C GLY A 207 24.81 -20.04 3.60
N LYS A 208 25.88 -19.24 3.66
CA LYS A 208 26.65 -18.98 4.88
C LYS A 208 26.92 -17.48 5.01
N VAL A 209 26.89 -17.00 6.25
CA VAL A 209 27.36 -15.64 6.55
C VAL A 209 28.88 -15.64 6.44
N VAL A 210 29.42 -14.84 5.52
CA VAL A 210 30.87 -14.73 5.26
C VAL A 210 31.48 -13.45 5.80
N PHE A 211 30.65 -12.46 6.13
CA PHE A 211 31.04 -11.22 6.77
C PHE A 211 29.90 -10.69 7.64
N GLN A 212 30.23 -10.04 8.74
CA GLN A 212 29.27 -9.40 9.63
C GLN A 212 29.88 -8.17 10.30
N ASN A 213 29.08 -7.10 10.38
CA ASN A 213 29.32 -5.94 11.23
C ASN A 213 28.01 -5.52 11.93
N ASP A 214 27.98 -4.29 12.45
CA ASP A 214 26.82 -3.77 13.18
C ASP A 214 25.56 -3.60 12.30
N LEU A 215 25.73 -3.36 10.99
CA LEU A 215 24.61 -3.08 10.07
C LEU A 215 24.21 -4.29 9.23
N ILE A 216 25.15 -5.14 8.83
CA ILE A 216 24.92 -6.18 7.83
C ILE A 216 25.52 -7.52 8.22
N GLN A 217 24.84 -8.57 7.76
CA GLN A 217 25.44 -9.86 7.48
C GLN A 217 25.50 -10.03 5.96
N LEU A 218 26.67 -10.36 5.42
CA LEU A 218 26.81 -10.74 4.02
C LEU A 218 26.70 -12.25 3.90
N ILE A 219 25.70 -12.72 3.18
CA ILE A 219 25.45 -14.14 2.93
C ILE A 219 26.03 -14.50 1.57
N GLN A 220 26.89 -15.51 1.51
CA GLN A 220 27.28 -16.19 0.27
C GLN A 220 26.47 -17.47 0.14
N PHE A 221 25.78 -17.65 -0.99
CA PHE A 221 24.98 -18.85 -1.23
C PHE A 221 25.82 -19.97 -1.85
N GLU A 222 25.44 -21.22 -1.56
CA GLU A 222 26.14 -22.39 -2.08
C GLU A 222 25.88 -22.52 -3.60
N PRO A 223 26.92 -22.72 -4.42
CA PRO A 223 26.76 -22.85 -5.87
C PRO A 223 25.97 -24.11 -6.23
N THR A 224 25.09 -24.01 -7.22
CA THR A 224 24.27 -25.13 -7.72
C THR A 224 24.74 -25.69 -9.07
N THR A 225 25.89 -25.22 -9.56
CA THR A 225 26.50 -25.62 -10.84
C THR A 225 27.99 -25.94 -10.64
N GLU A 226 28.57 -26.77 -11.51
CA GLU A 226 30.00 -27.14 -11.43
C GLU A 226 30.93 -25.96 -11.75
N GLN A 227 30.51 -25.09 -12.66
CA GLN A 227 31.22 -23.87 -13.05
C GLN A 227 30.30 -22.67 -12.85
N VAL A 228 30.92 -21.54 -12.51
CA VAL A 228 30.23 -20.27 -12.30
C VAL A 228 30.90 -19.15 -13.08
N HIS A 229 30.15 -18.10 -13.37
CA HIS A 229 30.67 -16.86 -13.91
C HIS A 229 31.68 -16.23 -12.96
N ARG A 230 32.76 -15.67 -13.53
CA ARG A 230 33.84 -15.03 -12.78
C ARG A 230 33.34 -13.85 -11.94
N THR A 231 32.55 -12.95 -12.52
CA THR A 231 31.99 -11.79 -11.82
C THR A 231 30.80 -12.22 -10.95
N PRO A 232 30.87 -12.13 -9.61
CA PRO A 232 29.76 -12.47 -8.74
C PRO A 232 28.63 -11.43 -8.81
N ILE A 233 27.45 -11.81 -8.32
CA ILE A 233 26.31 -10.91 -8.11
C ILE A 233 26.16 -10.59 -6.63
N VAL A 234 25.99 -9.32 -6.28
CA VAL A 234 25.58 -8.89 -4.93
C VAL A 234 24.17 -8.29 -4.95
N MET A 235 23.30 -8.85 -4.11
CA MET A 235 21.94 -8.35 -3.89
C MET A 235 21.94 -7.37 -2.72
N ILE A 236 21.48 -6.14 -2.96
CA ILE A 236 21.31 -5.08 -1.97
C ILE A 236 19.80 -4.84 -1.82
N PRO A 237 19.13 -5.56 -0.90
CA PRO A 237 17.70 -5.42 -0.70
C PRO A 237 17.37 -4.13 0.07
N ALA A 238 16.09 -3.78 0.11
CA ALA A 238 15.58 -2.80 1.06
C ALA A 238 15.80 -3.27 2.51
N TRP A 239 16.02 -2.33 3.42
CA TRP A 239 16.03 -2.58 4.88
C TRP A 239 14.69 -2.29 5.56
N ILE A 240 13.69 -1.80 4.81
CA ILE A 240 12.30 -1.69 5.28
C ILE A 240 11.68 -3.07 5.48
N ASN A 241 11.98 -3.99 4.55
CA ASN A 241 11.66 -5.41 4.62
C ASN A 241 12.96 -6.22 4.75
N LYS A 242 12.84 -7.54 4.90
CA LYS A 242 14.01 -8.43 4.98
C LYS A 242 14.47 -8.93 3.61
N TYR A 243 15.72 -9.36 3.52
CA TYR A 243 16.36 -9.77 2.26
C TYR A 243 15.61 -10.88 1.52
N TYR A 244 14.93 -11.76 2.26
CA TYR A 244 14.25 -12.94 1.73
C TYR A 244 13.05 -12.63 0.83
N ILE A 245 12.72 -11.36 0.59
CA ILE A 245 11.83 -10.99 -0.53
C ILE A 245 12.38 -11.47 -1.89
N LEU A 246 13.71 -11.59 -2.00
CA LEU A 246 14.41 -12.15 -3.17
C LEU A 246 14.63 -13.67 -3.08
N ASP A 247 14.25 -14.29 -1.96
CA ASP A 247 14.41 -15.71 -1.66
C ASP A 247 13.22 -16.25 -0.86
N LEU A 248 12.01 -16.16 -1.43
CA LEU A 248 10.80 -16.55 -0.70
C LEU A 248 10.74 -18.07 -0.54
N ASN A 249 10.27 -18.78 -1.57
CA ASN A 249 10.26 -20.23 -1.58
C ASN A 249 10.97 -20.75 -2.82
N GLU A 250 11.16 -22.07 -2.90
CA GLU A 250 11.85 -22.72 -4.01
C GLU A 250 11.35 -22.30 -5.40
N LYS A 251 10.05 -22.05 -5.56
CA LYS A 251 9.45 -21.63 -6.85
C LYS A 251 9.54 -20.12 -7.09
N LYS A 252 9.80 -19.33 -6.06
CA LYS A 252 9.75 -17.86 -6.05
C LYS A 252 11.03 -17.27 -5.43
N SER A 253 12.18 -17.84 -5.79
CA SER A 253 13.48 -17.37 -5.34
C SER A 253 14.30 -16.88 -6.54
N PHE A 254 14.60 -15.58 -6.55
CA PHE A 254 15.51 -14.99 -7.52
C PHE A 254 16.96 -15.45 -7.26
N ILE A 255 17.34 -15.56 -5.98
CA ILE A 255 18.66 -16.04 -5.57
C ILE A 255 18.90 -17.46 -6.11
N ARG A 256 17.97 -18.38 -5.87
CA ARG A 256 18.06 -19.75 -6.38
C ARG A 256 18.09 -19.82 -7.89
N TRP A 257 17.28 -19.00 -8.57
CA TRP A 257 17.31 -18.93 -10.03
C TRP A 257 18.69 -18.47 -10.54
N ALA A 258 19.27 -17.42 -9.94
CA ALA A 258 20.57 -16.88 -10.33
C ALA A 258 21.72 -17.88 -10.09
N LEU A 259 21.69 -18.62 -8.97
CA LEU A 259 22.60 -19.74 -8.73
C LEU A 259 22.48 -20.81 -9.83
N GLY A 260 21.24 -21.13 -10.23
CA GLY A 260 20.96 -22.07 -11.32
C GLY A 260 21.42 -21.59 -12.70
N GLN A 261 21.60 -20.29 -12.90
CA GLN A 261 22.22 -19.71 -14.10
C GLN A 261 23.75 -19.72 -14.04
N GLY A 262 24.35 -20.21 -12.95
CA GLY A 262 25.80 -20.28 -12.79
C GLY A 262 26.43 -19.00 -12.27
N TYR A 263 25.72 -18.15 -11.51
CA TYR A 263 26.36 -17.04 -10.82
C TYR A 263 26.76 -17.42 -9.39
N THR A 264 27.89 -16.90 -8.91
CA THR A 264 28.12 -16.78 -7.47
C THR A 264 27.26 -15.63 -6.95
N VAL A 265 26.39 -15.90 -5.98
CA VAL A 265 25.44 -14.93 -5.47
C VAL A 265 25.73 -14.60 -4.00
N PHE A 266 25.73 -13.31 -3.71
CA PHE A 266 25.78 -12.76 -2.36
C PHE A 266 24.50 -11.95 -2.09
N ALA A 267 24.08 -11.88 -0.83
CA ALA A 267 23.03 -10.97 -0.39
C ALA A 267 23.41 -10.23 0.88
N VAL A 268 23.13 -8.94 0.91
CA VAL A 268 23.23 -8.11 2.10
C VAL A 268 21.98 -8.32 2.95
N SER A 269 22.14 -8.90 4.13
CA SER A 269 21.09 -9.03 5.14
C SER A 269 21.23 -7.94 6.19
N TRP A 270 20.35 -6.95 6.13
CA TRP A 270 20.35 -5.82 7.06
C TRP A 270 19.86 -6.22 8.46
N VAL A 271 20.52 -5.67 9.48
CA VAL A 271 20.08 -5.75 10.88
C VAL A 271 18.67 -5.17 11.06
N ASN A 272 17.94 -5.64 12.08
CA ASN A 272 16.77 -4.90 12.55
C ASN A 272 17.27 -3.92 13.63
N PRO A 273 17.39 -2.62 13.35
CA PRO A 273 18.05 -1.71 14.28
C PRO A 273 17.23 -1.52 15.55
N ASP A 274 17.94 -1.42 16.68
CA ASP A 274 17.38 -1.02 17.96
C ASP A 274 17.98 0.33 18.41
N GLU A 275 17.73 0.72 19.67
CA GLU A 275 18.21 1.99 20.24
C GLU A 275 19.74 2.15 20.15
N SER A 276 20.50 1.06 20.13
CA SER A 276 21.96 1.11 20.03
C SER A 276 22.43 1.68 18.68
N LEU A 277 21.65 1.50 17.63
CA LEU A 277 21.94 1.98 16.27
C LEU A 277 21.22 3.29 15.92
N ALA A 278 20.54 3.94 16.88
CA ALA A 278 19.79 5.18 16.62
C ALA A 278 20.65 6.36 16.12
N HIS A 279 21.96 6.29 16.32
CA HIS A 279 22.92 7.28 15.84
C HIS A 279 23.35 7.06 14.38
N LYS A 280 23.04 5.90 13.77
CA LYS A 280 23.40 5.58 12.39
C LYS A 280 22.64 6.48 11.42
N THR A 281 23.37 6.95 10.42
CA THR A 281 22.91 7.86 9.38
C THR A 281 22.83 7.13 8.03
N PHE A 282 22.23 7.77 7.03
CA PHE A 282 22.19 7.22 5.68
C PHE A 282 23.60 6.93 5.10
N GLY A 283 24.60 7.74 5.48
CA GLY A 283 25.99 7.54 5.06
C GLY A 283 26.60 6.26 5.62
N ASP A 284 26.24 5.88 6.86
CA ASP A 284 26.77 4.66 7.48
C ASP A 284 26.27 3.40 6.74
N TYR A 285 25.02 3.41 6.25
CA TYR A 285 24.50 2.33 5.42
C TYR A 285 25.21 2.22 4.05
N LEU A 286 25.78 3.31 3.55
CA LEU A 286 26.61 3.29 2.36
C LEU A 286 27.98 2.67 2.67
N THR A 287 28.70 3.20 3.66
CA THR A 287 30.09 2.81 3.94
C THR A 287 30.19 1.48 4.68
N GLU A 288 29.41 1.29 5.75
CA GLU A 288 29.40 0.06 6.54
C GLU A 288 28.43 -0.99 5.97
N GLY A 289 27.55 -0.61 5.04
CA GLY A 289 26.70 -1.56 4.33
C GLY A 289 27.27 -1.95 2.97
N VAL A 290 27.04 -1.12 1.96
CA VAL A 290 27.38 -1.45 0.56
C VAL A 290 28.89 -1.58 0.35
N VAL A 291 29.69 -0.60 0.77
CA VAL A 291 31.14 -0.63 0.55
C VAL A 291 31.79 -1.79 1.31
N ALA A 292 31.44 -1.97 2.59
CA ALA A 292 31.92 -3.11 3.38
C ALA A 292 31.55 -4.47 2.77
N ALA A 293 30.35 -4.60 2.18
CA ALA A 293 29.96 -5.81 1.46
C ALA A 293 30.84 -6.05 0.24
N LEU A 294 31.17 -5.01 -0.54
CA LEU A 294 32.06 -5.13 -1.69
C LEU A 294 33.47 -5.55 -1.28
N ASP A 295 34.03 -4.95 -0.22
CA ASP A 295 35.32 -5.33 0.35
C ASP A 295 35.33 -6.80 0.80
N ALA A 296 34.26 -7.24 1.46
CA ALA A 296 34.12 -8.62 1.90
C ALA A 296 33.98 -9.62 0.74
N ILE A 297 33.31 -9.25 -0.36
CA ILE A 297 33.21 -10.09 -1.56
C ILE A 297 34.57 -10.25 -2.21
N GLU A 298 35.31 -9.17 -2.38
CA GLU A 298 36.66 -9.21 -2.95
C GLU A 298 37.58 -10.06 -2.07
N ALA A 299 37.51 -9.92 -0.75
CA ALA A 299 38.27 -10.76 0.18
C ALA A 299 37.89 -12.25 0.10
N ALA A 300 36.59 -12.56 -0.10
CA ALA A 300 36.10 -13.94 -0.15
C ALA A 300 36.37 -14.64 -1.49
N THR A 301 36.39 -13.89 -2.59
CA THR A 301 36.45 -14.44 -3.97
C THR A 301 37.76 -14.17 -4.69
N GLY A 302 38.51 -13.14 -4.28
CA GLY A 302 39.63 -12.59 -5.04
C GLY A 302 39.23 -11.79 -6.27
N GLU A 303 37.93 -11.62 -6.55
CA GLU A 303 37.43 -10.87 -7.68
C GLU A 303 37.08 -9.45 -7.28
N HIS A 304 37.74 -8.49 -7.93
CA HIS A 304 37.52 -7.06 -7.68
C HIS A 304 36.18 -6.59 -8.25
N GLU A 305 35.80 -7.06 -9.44
CA GLU A 305 34.57 -6.62 -10.10
C GLU A 305 33.35 -7.42 -9.65
N VAL A 306 32.23 -6.74 -9.38
CA VAL A 306 30.93 -7.36 -9.09
C VAL A 306 29.81 -6.80 -9.97
N SER A 307 28.73 -7.58 -10.12
CA SER A 307 27.45 -7.08 -10.63
C SER A 307 26.50 -6.84 -9.46
N ALA A 308 26.03 -5.61 -9.30
CA ALA A 308 25.18 -5.23 -8.17
C ALA A 308 23.70 -5.16 -8.59
N VAL A 309 22.82 -5.71 -7.75
CA VAL A 309 21.37 -5.65 -7.92
C VAL A 309 20.77 -4.97 -6.70
N GLY A 310 20.16 -3.81 -6.88
CA GLY A 310 19.49 -3.07 -5.81
C GLY A 310 17.97 -3.18 -5.91
N TYR A 311 17.28 -3.47 -4.80
CA TYR A 311 15.82 -3.59 -4.76
C TYR A 311 15.18 -2.52 -3.87
N CYS A 312 14.19 -1.79 -4.40
CA CYS A 312 13.49 -0.72 -3.69
C CYS A 312 14.50 0.32 -3.13
N ILE A 313 14.47 0.66 -1.84
CA ILE A 313 15.43 1.61 -1.24
C ILE A 313 16.89 1.11 -1.32
N GLY A 314 17.11 -0.21 -1.42
CA GLY A 314 18.43 -0.78 -1.71
C GLY A 314 18.94 -0.40 -3.11
N GLY A 315 18.05 -0.19 -4.07
CA GLY A 315 18.39 0.36 -5.39
C GLY A 315 18.66 1.86 -5.35
N THR A 316 17.95 2.62 -4.52
CA THR A 316 18.31 4.03 -4.24
C THR A 316 19.71 4.10 -3.63
N MET A 317 20.01 3.24 -2.64
CA MET A 317 21.34 3.17 -2.03
C MET A 317 22.42 2.74 -3.04
N LEU A 318 22.13 1.79 -3.93
CA LEU A 318 23.03 1.43 -5.02
C LEU A 318 23.31 2.62 -5.95
N GLY A 319 22.30 3.43 -6.28
CA GLY A 319 22.49 4.67 -7.05
C GLY A 319 23.43 5.67 -6.36
N VAL A 320 23.26 5.85 -5.04
CA VAL A 320 24.15 6.69 -4.23
C VAL A 320 25.56 6.09 -4.18
N ALA A 321 25.68 4.77 -4.01
CA ALA A 321 26.97 4.08 -3.98
C ALA A 321 27.74 4.23 -5.28
N LEU A 322 27.09 4.12 -6.44
CA LEU A 322 27.72 4.38 -7.74
C LEU A 322 28.29 5.81 -7.81
N GLY A 323 27.54 6.82 -7.36
CA GLY A 323 28.01 8.20 -7.30
C GLY A 323 29.20 8.40 -6.35
N TYR A 324 29.14 7.78 -5.17
CA TYR A 324 30.22 7.82 -4.19
C TYR A 324 31.50 7.15 -4.71
N LEU A 325 31.40 5.93 -5.23
CA LEU A 325 32.53 5.16 -5.77
C LEU A 325 33.18 5.89 -6.94
N ALA A 326 32.38 6.44 -7.86
CA ALA A 326 32.90 7.27 -8.95
C ALA A 326 33.67 8.50 -8.43
N GLY A 327 33.18 9.14 -7.37
CA GLY A 327 33.84 10.30 -6.75
C GLY A 327 35.21 10.00 -6.14
N ILE A 328 35.45 8.76 -5.71
CA ILE A 328 36.74 8.29 -5.19
C ILE A 328 37.57 7.50 -6.21
N GLY A 329 37.10 7.38 -7.46
CA GLY A 329 37.80 6.66 -8.53
C GLY A 329 37.70 5.14 -8.46
N ASP A 330 36.77 4.60 -7.68
CA ASP A 330 36.53 3.16 -7.53
C ASP A 330 35.53 2.68 -8.58
N GLN A 331 35.90 1.65 -9.36
CA GLN A 331 35.13 1.13 -10.49
C GLN A 331 34.72 -0.34 -10.30
N ARG A 332 34.73 -0.85 -9.06
CA ARG A 332 34.48 -2.27 -8.76
C ARG A 332 33.06 -2.77 -9.06
N ILE A 333 32.09 -1.87 -9.22
CA ILE A 333 30.74 -2.25 -9.69
C ILE A 333 30.71 -2.21 -11.22
N LYS A 334 30.79 -3.39 -11.83
CA LYS A 334 30.82 -3.57 -13.29
C LYS A 334 29.45 -3.32 -13.93
N THR A 335 28.39 -3.82 -13.30
CA THR A 335 27.02 -3.61 -13.75
C THR A 335 26.12 -3.32 -12.56
N ALA A 336 25.12 -2.47 -12.76
CA ALA A 336 24.12 -2.15 -11.74
C ALA A 336 22.72 -2.37 -12.30
N THR A 337 21.93 -3.19 -11.62
CA THR A 337 20.52 -3.45 -11.94
C THR A 337 19.65 -2.88 -10.82
N MET A 338 18.67 -2.05 -11.17
CA MET A 338 17.76 -1.42 -10.21
C MET A 338 16.36 -2.00 -10.38
N LEU A 339 15.89 -2.73 -9.36
CA LEU A 339 14.58 -3.36 -9.34
C LEU A 339 13.62 -2.51 -8.50
N THR A 340 12.60 -1.94 -9.16
CA THR A 340 11.55 -1.13 -8.53
C THR A 340 12.12 -0.09 -7.56
N ALA A 341 13.17 0.63 -7.98
CA ALA A 341 13.90 1.58 -7.16
C ALA A 341 13.75 2.99 -7.73
N GLN A 342 13.58 3.96 -6.85
CA GLN A 342 13.46 5.36 -7.22
C GLN A 342 14.79 6.07 -7.03
N VAL A 343 15.21 6.81 -8.05
CA VAL A 343 16.40 7.69 -8.03
C VAL A 343 16.01 9.16 -8.14
N ASP A 344 14.89 9.44 -8.80
CA ASP A 344 14.25 10.76 -8.85
C ASP A 344 13.00 10.75 -7.99
N PHE A 345 13.03 11.51 -6.89
CA PHE A 345 11.95 11.65 -5.91
C PHE A 345 11.08 12.90 -6.12
N SER A 346 11.18 13.58 -7.27
CA SER A 346 10.34 14.75 -7.58
C SER A 346 8.85 14.41 -7.62
N GLU A 347 8.51 13.18 -8.05
CA GLU A 347 7.15 12.63 -8.05
C GLU A 347 7.15 11.21 -7.45
N PRO A 348 7.03 11.05 -6.12
CA PRO A 348 7.12 9.75 -5.45
C PRO A 348 5.90 8.83 -5.65
N GLY A 349 4.92 9.24 -6.46
CA GLY A 349 3.66 8.53 -6.68
C GLY A 349 2.48 9.10 -5.90
#